data_AF-A0A958W8S9-F1
#
_entry.id   AF-A0A958W8S9-F1
#
_cell.length_a   1.000
_cell.length_b   1.000
_cell.length_c   1.000
_cell.angle_alpha   90.00
_cell.angle_beta   90.00
_cell.angle_gamma   90.00
#
_symmetry.space_group_name_H-M   'P 1'
#
loop_
_entity.id
_entity.type
_entity.pdbx_description
1 polymer ?
#
loop_
_entity_poly.entity_id
_entity_poly.type
_entity_poly.pdbx_seq_one_letter_code
_entity_poly.pdbx_strand_id
1 'polypeptide(L)' 'MKIKHSLIIIAIGWAMVWVGAFFKINHSGYSEYFLTSGLSLSIIGGMAFIYKLVSHPKIKEFLNS' A
#
# COMPACT_ATOMS: atom_id res chain seq x y z
N MET A 1 -14.16 6.48 2.13
CA MET A 1 -13.17 5.42 2.47
C MET A 1 -13.14 5.15 3.97
N LYS A 2 -13.58 3.99 4.45
CA LYS A 2 -13.24 3.52 5.82
C LYS A 2 -11.74 3.16 5.84
N ILE A 3 -11.04 3.22 6.99
CA ILE A 3 -9.62 2.78 7.11
C ILE A 3 -9.39 1.39 6.51
N LYS A 4 -10.41 0.52 6.60
CA LYS A 4 -10.46 -0.81 5.99
C LYS A 4 -10.10 -0.82 4.50
N HIS A 5 -10.48 0.22 3.75
CA HIS A 5 -10.21 0.30 2.30
C HIS A 5 -8.74 0.57 2.03
N SER A 6 -8.12 1.47 2.79
CA SER A 6 -6.67 1.74 2.68
C SER A 6 -5.86 0.49 3.06
N LEU A 7 -6.28 -0.25 4.09
CA LEU A 7 -5.67 -1.53 4.46
C LEU A 7 -5.79 -2.59 3.36
N ILE A 8 -6.96 -2.71 2.72
CA ILE A 8 -7.16 -3.63 1.59
C ILE A 8 -6.23 -3.27 0.42
N ILE A 9 -6.10 -1.98 0.09
CA ILE A 9 -5.22 -1.52 -1.00
C ILE A 9 -3.75 -1.89 -0.69
N ILE A 10 -3.29 -1.66 0.54
CA ILE A 10 -1.94 -2.04 0.97
C ILE A 10 -1.75 -3.56 0.88
N ALA A 11 -2.73 -4.35 1.35
CA ALA A 11 -2.66 -5.81 1.31
C ALA A 11 -2.58 -6.36 -0.13
N ILE A 12 -3.35 -5.78 -1.06
CA ILE A 12 -3.28 -6.13 -2.48
C ILE A 12 -1.92 -5.74 -3.07
N GLY A 13 -1.43 -4.53 -2.78
CA GLY A 13 -0.11 -4.07 -3.21
C GLY A 13 1.01 -5.02 -2.75
N TRP A 14 0.96 -5.46 -1.49
CA TRP A 14 1.87 -6.47 -0.97
C TRP A 14 1.74 -7.80 -1.70
N ALA A 15 0.52 -8.33 -1.88
CA ALA A 15 0.32 -9.58 -2.61
C ALA A 15 0.93 -9.51 -4.03
N MET A 16 0.78 -8.39 -4.73
CA MET A 16 1.39 -8.18 -6.05
C MET A 16 2.91 -8.15 -6.01
N VAL A 17 3.53 -7.57 -4.96
CA VAL A 17 4.98 -7.61 -4.77
C VAL A 17 5.47 -9.04 -4.57
N TRP A 18 4.77 -9.85 -3.78
CA TRP A 18 5.12 -11.27 -3.58
C TRP A 18 5.05 -12.06 -4.90
N VAL A 19 3.99 -11.86 -5.69
CA VAL A 19 3.85 -12.47 -7.02
C VAL A 19 4.95 -11.98 -7.98
N GLY A 20 5.24 -10.68 -8.00
CA GLY A 20 6.29 -10.10 -8.83
C GLY A 20 7.70 -10.59 -8.45
N ALA A 21 7.96 -10.79 -7.16
CA ALA A 21 9.20 -11.37 -6.65
C ALA A 21 9.33 -12.85 -7.06
N PHE A 22 8.24 -13.62 -6.98
CA PHE A 22 8.22 -14.99 -7.48
C PHE A 22 8.52 -15.04 -8.98
N PHE A 23 7.92 -14.16 -9.79
CA PHE A 23 8.25 -14.06 -11.21
C PHE A 23 9.71 -13.62 -11.46
N LYS A 24 10.27 -12.78 -10.59
CA LYS A 24 11.69 -12.36 -10.68
C LYS A 24 12.64 -13.54 -10.54
N ILE A 25 12.38 -14.40 -9.55
CA ILE A 25 13.19 -15.60 -9.28
C ILE A 25 13.10 -16.56 -10.47
N ASN A 26 11.91 -16.72 -11.05
CA ASN A 26 11.68 -17.57 -12.21
C ASN A 26 12.13 -16.95 -13.56
N HIS A 27 12.78 -15.77 -13.55
CA HIS A 27 13.23 -15.06 -14.76
C HIS A 27 12.11 -14.79 -15.78
N SER A 28 10.88 -14.62 -15.29
CA SER A 28 9.74 -14.27 -16.14
C SER A 28 9.73 -12.78 -16.45
N GLY A 29 9.51 -12.42 -17.72
CA GLY A 29 9.48 -11.02 -18.18
C GLY A 29 8.36 -10.16 -17.58
N TYR A 30 7.40 -10.77 -16.86
CA TYR A 30 6.31 -10.03 -16.20
C TYR A 30 6.68 -9.49 -14.82
N SER A 31 7.84 -9.87 -14.27
CA SER A 31 8.26 -9.50 -12.90
C SER A 31 8.22 -7.99 -12.64
N GLU A 32 8.77 -7.20 -13.55
CA GLU A 32 8.89 -5.75 -13.37
C GLU A 32 7.52 -5.07 -13.31
N TYR A 33 6.57 -5.50 -14.13
CA TYR A 33 5.21 -4.97 -14.12
C TYR A 33 4.51 -5.23 -12.78
N PHE A 34 4.61 -6.45 -12.24
CA PHE A 34 4.00 -6.80 -10.96
C PHE A 34 4.68 -6.10 -9.77
N LEU A 35 6.00 -6.02 -9.77
CA LEU A 35 6.74 -5.32 -8.72
C LEU A 35 6.45 -3.82 -8.71
N THR A 36 6.49 -3.18 -9.88
CA THR A 36 6.28 -1.73 -10.00
C THR A 36 4.84 -1.35 -9.64
N SER A 37 3.85 -2.10 -10.13
CA SER A 37 2.44 -1.87 -9.82
C SER A 37 2.13 -2.16 -8.34
N GLY A 38 2.66 -3.25 -7.77
CA GLY A 38 2.49 -3.58 -6.35
C GLY A 38 3.10 -2.54 -5.41
N LEU A 39 4.30 -2.04 -5.72
CA LEU A 39 4.94 -0.93 -5.00
C LEU A 39 4.10 0.34 -5.11
N SER A 40 3.65 0.70 -6.31
CA SER A 40 2.81 1.88 -6.53
C SER A 40 1.51 1.81 -5.72
N LEU A 41 0.82 0.66 -5.72
CA LEU A 41 -0.38 0.44 -4.92
C LEU A 41 -0.10 0.55 -3.41
N SER A 42 1.02 0.00 -2.96
CA SER A 42 1.42 0.05 -1.55
C SER A 42 1.68 1.48 -1.08
N ILE A 43 2.34 2.29 -1.92
CA ILE A 43 2.58 3.72 -1.66
C ILE A 43 1.26 4.48 -1.59
N ILE A 44 0.38 4.30 -2.58
CA ILE A 44 -0.93 4.97 -2.62
C ILE A 44 -1.79 4.57 -1.41
N GLY A 45 -1.82 3.28 -1.09
CA GLY A 45 -2.53 2.75 0.07
C GLY A 45 -1.96 3.29 1.38
N GLY A 46 -0.63 3.36 1.50
CA GLY A 46 0.09 3.94 2.64
C GLY A 46 -0.22 5.42 2.84
N MET A 47 -0.14 6.23 1.78
CA MET A 47 -0.51 7.65 1.82
C MET A 47 -1.97 7.83 2.23
N ALA A 48 -2.89 7.05 1.64
CA ALA A 48 -4.31 7.10 2.01
C ALA A 48 -4.56 6.69 3.46
N PHE A 49 -3.78 5.73 3.99
CA PHE A 49 -3.86 5.29 5.37
C PHE A 49 -3.36 6.38 6.33
N ILE A 50 -2.18 6.96 6.07
CA ILE A 50 -1.61 8.06 6.85
C ILE A 50 -2.55 9.26 6.87
N TYR A 51 -3.06 9.66 5.70
CA TYR A 51 -4.02 10.76 5.59
C TYR A 51 -5.26 10.52 6.47
N LYS A 52 -5.79 9.29 6.46
CA LYS A 52 -6.94 8.92 7.29
C LYS A 52 -6.61 8.95 8.78
N LEU A 53 -5.40 8.53 9.15
CA LEU A 53 -4.92 8.46 10.52
C LEU A 53 -4.73 9.86 11.10
N VAL A 54 -4.07 10.76 10.37
CA VAL A 54 -3.87 12.16 10.78
C VAL A 54 -5.20 12.94 10.80
N SER A 55 -6.14 12.61 9.92
CA SER A 55 -7.49 13.21 9.92
C SER A 55 -8.39 12.73 11.08
N HIS A 56 -7.95 11.76 11.87
CA HIS A 56 -8.74 11.26 13.00
C HIS A 56 -8.75 12.29 14.13
N PRO A 57 -9.92 12.63 14.73
CA PRO A 57 -10.03 13.72 15.71
C PRO A 57 -9.05 13.61 16.88
N LYS A 58 -8.90 12.40 17.45
CA LYS A 58 -7.93 12.14 18.53
C LYS A 58 -6.47 12.41 18.16
N ILE A 59 -6.09 12.12 16.92
CA ILE A 59 -4.71 12.30 16.45
C ILE A 59 -4.48 13.75 16.08
N LYS A 60 -5.48 14.40 15.48
CA LYS A 60 -5.47 15.83 15.22
C LYS A 60 -5.38 16.65 16.51
N GLU A 61 -6.07 16.23 17.56
CA GLU A 61 -6.01 16.83 18.90
C GLU A 61 -4.63 16.64 19.53
N PHE A 62 -4.04 15.44 19.44
CA PHE A 62 -2.67 15.18 19.88
C PHE A 62 -1.63 16.04 19.14
N LEU A 63 -1.79 16.24 17.82
CA LEU A 63 -0.85 17.04 17.01
C LEU A 63 -1.00 18.56 17.19
N ASN A 64 -2.16 19.04 17.64
CA ASN A 64 -2.42 20.45 17.92
C ASN A 64 -2.18 20.84 19.39
N SER A 65 -1.73 19.89 20.22
CA SER A 65 -1.32 20.12 21.61
C SER A 65 0.16 20.47 21.70
#